data_AF-A0A4S3LLK3-F1
#
_entry.id   AF-A0A4S3LLK3-F1
#
_cell.length_a   1.000
_cell.length_b   1.000
_cell.length_c   1.000
_cell.angle_alpha   90.00
_cell.angle_beta   90.00
_cell.angle_gamma   90.00
#
_symmetry.space_group_name_H-M   'P 1'
#
loop_
_entity.id
_entity.type
_entity.pdbx_description
1 polymer ?
#
loop_
_entity_poly.entity_id
_entity_poly.type
_entity_poly.pdbx_seq_one_letter_code
_entity_poly.pdbx_strand_id
1 'polypeptide(L)'
;LLNFKLPDLVASGTTALGEALSLTARRISDEVQKTTAETKGDWRPLVFIMTDGSPTDDWRKGVSDFKAARTGIVVACAAGHSAETKVLQEITEIVLQLDTADSTSIKAFFKWVSASISVGSQKVESGKKEVIGLDDLPPPPPEVNVVL
;
A
#
# COMPACT_ATOMS: atom_id res chain seq x y z
N LEU A 1 -28.37 1.78 -10.71
CA LEU A 1 -27.25 0.84 -10.47
C LEU A 1 -26.20 1.07 -11.54
N LEU A 2 -25.01 1.51 -11.16
CA LEU A 2 -23.87 1.66 -12.08
C LEU A 2 -23.50 0.27 -12.62
N ASN A 3 -23.58 0.11 -13.93
CA ASN A 3 -23.28 -1.14 -14.63
C ASN A 3 -21.75 -1.24 -14.79
N PHE A 4 -21.03 -1.50 -13.70
CA PHE A 4 -19.58 -1.67 -13.73
C PHE A 4 -19.25 -3.02 -14.38
N LYS A 5 -18.72 -2.97 -15.60
CA LYS A 5 -18.14 -4.14 -16.26
C LYS A 5 -16.65 -4.17 -15.95
N LEU A 6 -16.23 -5.18 -15.21
CA LEU A 6 -14.82 -5.47 -14.99
C LEU A 6 -14.17 -5.74 -16.36
N PRO A 7 -13.03 -5.11 -16.67
CA PRO A 7 -12.22 -5.51 -17.81
C PRO A 7 -11.64 -6.90 -17.54
N ASP A 8 -11.52 -7.71 -18.59
CA ASP A 8 -10.77 -8.97 -18.51
C ASP A 8 -9.28 -8.63 -18.39
N LEU A 9 -8.69 -8.97 -17.25
CA LEU A 9 -7.26 -8.81 -17.00
C LEU A 9 -6.56 -10.13 -17.33
N VAL A 10 -5.61 -10.08 -18.26
CA VAL A 10 -4.78 -11.23 -18.65
C VAL A 10 -3.34 -10.93 -18.26
N ALA A 11 -2.76 -11.77 -17.40
CA ALA A 11 -1.37 -11.65 -17.02
C ALA A 11 -0.45 -12.13 -18.16
N SER A 12 0.58 -11.34 -18.47
CA SER A 12 1.57 -11.65 -19.51
C SER A 12 2.88 -12.26 -18.97
N GLY A 13 2.91 -12.63 -17.69
CA GLY A 13 4.08 -13.26 -17.04
C GLY A 13 5.21 -12.30 -16.63
N THR A 14 4.96 -10.99 -16.62
CA THR A 14 5.93 -9.96 -16.21
C THR A 14 5.47 -9.24 -14.96
N THR A 15 6.42 -8.77 -14.15
CA THR A 15 6.17 -8.00 -12.92
C THR A 15 6.83 -6.63 -13.04
N ALA A 16 6.22 -5.73 -13.82
CA ALA A 16 6.73 -4.36 -14.03
C ALA A 16 6.45 -3.46 -12.81
N LEU A 17 7.10 -3.77 -11.68
CA LEU A 17 6.87 -3.09 -10.41
C LEU A 17 7.33 -1.63 -10.45
N GLY A 18 8.46 -1.34 -11.09
CA GLY A 18 8.98 0.02 -11.25
C GLY A 18 8.04 0.94 -12.01
N GLU A 19 7.52 0.46 -13.15
CA GLU A 19 6.52 1.19 -13.93
C GLU A 19 5.24 1.43 -13.12
N ALA A 20 4.75 0.42 -12.40
CA ALA A 20 3.56 0.54 -11.55
C ALA A 20 3.74 1.59 -10.45
N LEU A 21 4.90 1.61 -9.78
CA LEU A 21 5.23 2.60 -8.74
C LEU A 21 5.36 4.01 -9.32
N SER A 22 6.02 4.17 -10.47
CA SER A 22 6.15 5.45 -11.17
C SER A 22 4.78 5.99 -11.60
N LEU A 23 3.92 5.13 -12.14
CA LEU A 23 2.56 5.46 -12.53
C LEU A 23 1.75 5.90 -11.31
N THR A 24 1.84 5.15 -10.21
CA THR A 24 1.14 5.49 -8.97
C THR A 24 1.58 6.86 -8.44
N ALA A 25 2.88 7.14 -8.42
CA ALA A 25 3.42 8.43 -8.02
C ALA A 25 2.86 9.59 -8.86
N ARG A 26 2.82 9.40 -10.19
CA ARG A 26 2.25 10.38 -11.11
C ARG A 26 0.76 10.61 -10.86
N ARG A 27 -0.01 9.53 -10.68
CA ARG A 27 -1.45 9.60 -10.42
C ARG A 27 -1.75 10.32 -9.11
N ILE A 28 -0.97 10.05 -8.06
CA ILE A 28 -1.07 10.78 -6.80
C ILE A 28 -0.82 12.28 -7.02
N SER A 29 0.19 12.64 -7.82
CA SER A 29 0.47 14.05 -8.12
C SER A 29 -0.64 14.74 -8.92
N ASP A 30 -1.26 14.01 -9.86
CA ASP A 30 -2.25 14.55 -10.79
C ASP A 30 -3.66 14.62 -10.16
N GLU A 31 -3.98 13.69 -9.26
CA GLU A 31 -5.37 13.46 -8.82
C GLU A 31 -5.62 13.87 -7.36
N VAL A 32 -4.60 13.90 -6.49
CA VAL A 32 -4.77 14.23 -5.05
C VAL A 32 -4.68 15.73 -4.83
N GLN A 33 -5.75 16.34 -4.31
CA GLN A 33 -5.78 17.76 -4.04
C GLN A 33 -5.07 18.12 -2.74
N LYS A 34 -4.16 19.10 -2.80
CA LYS A 34 -3.43 19.57 -1.62
C LYS A 34 -4.24 20.62 -0.87
N THR A 35 -4.16 20.60 0.45
CA THR A 35 -4.71 21.67 1.29
C THR A 35 -4.09 23.02 0.94
N THR A 36 -4.94 24.01 0.70
CA THR A 36 -4.58 25.42 0.57
C THR A 36 -4.96 26.18 1.84
N ALA A 37 -4.68 27.48 1.92
CA ALA A 37 -5.09 28.29 3.07
C ALA A 37 -6.62 28.42 3.19
N GLU A 38 -7.33 28.29 2.08
CA GLU A 38 -8.77 28.50 1.96
C GLU A 38 -9.56 27.19 1.93
N THR A 39 -8.94 26.06 1.54
CA THR A 39 -9.65 24.79 1.33
C THR A 39 -8.84 23.60 1.81
N LYS A 40 -9.48 22.75 2.60
CA LYS A 40 -8.91 21.46 3.01
C LYS A 40 -8.84 20.53 1.79
N GLY A 41 -7.65 20.00 1.51
CA GLY A 41 -7.43 19.03 0.45
C GLY A 41 -7.72 17.60 0.90
N ASP A 42 -7.36 16.66 0.03
CA ASP A 42 -7.47 15.25 0.27
C ASP A 42 -6.48 14.77 1.33
N TRP A 43 -6.83 13.67 1.99
CA TRP A 43 -5.92 12.96 2.86
C TRP A 43 -4.79 12.34 2.05
N ARG A 44 -3.63 12.14 2.69
CA ARG A 44 -2.52 11.43 2.05
C ARG A 44 -2.96 10.03 1.64
N PRO A 45 -2.62 9.56 0.41
CA PRO A 45 -3.06 8.26 -0.07
C PRO A 45 -2.56 7.10 0.79
N LEU A 46 -3.46 6.16 1.03
CA LEU A 46 -3.14 4.82 1.51
C LEU A 46 -2.85 3.94 0.30
N VAL A 47 -1.70 3.27 0.30
CA VAL A 47 -1.28 2.43 -0.84
C VAL A 47 -1.10 0.99 -0.40
N PHE A 48 -1.71 0.08 -1.16
CA PHE A 48 -1.52 -1.36 -1.03
C PHE A 48 -0.78 -1.90 -2.24
N ILE A 49 0.34 -2.58 -2.00
CA ILE A 49 1.12 -3.26 -3.03
C ILE A 49 0.90 -4.75 -2.81
N MET A 50 0.46 -5.46 -3.83
CA MET A 50 0.30 -6.91 -3.79
C MET A 50 1.07 -7.50 -4.96
N THR A 51 1.99 -8.43 -4.68
CA THR A 51 2.76 -9.12 -5.72
C THR A 51 3.07 -10.54 -5.28
N ASP A 52 3.06 -11.46 -6.24
CA ASP A 52 3.40 -12.87 -6.07
C ASP A 52 4.77 -13.24 -6.64
N GLY A 53 5.52 -12.26 -7.16
CA GLY A 53 6.77 -12.48 -7.87
C GLY A 53 7.83 -11.41 -7.61
N SER A 54 9.00 -11.61 -8.23
CA SER A 54 10.09 -10.63 -8.22
C SER A 54 9.92 -9.63 -9.37
N PRO A 55 10.37 -8.37 -9.23
CA PRO A 55 10.31 -7.39 -10.31
C PRO A 55 11.08 -7.85 -11.56
N THR A 56 10.56 -7.53 -12.73
CA THR A 56 11.20 -7.84 -14.02
C THR A 56 11.72 -6.59 -14.75
N ASP A 57 11.66 -5.42 -14.12
CA ASP A 57 12.06 -4.12 -14.65
C ASP A 57 13.07 -3.39 -13.74
N ASP A 58 13.50 -2.18 -14.14
CA ASP A 58 14.32 -1.30 -13.29
C ASP A 58 13.45 -0.64 -12.20
N TRP A 59 13.11 -1.44 -11.20
CA TRP A 59 12.18 -1.09 -10.16
C TRP A 59 12.67 0.03 -9.25
N ARG A 60 13.99 0.22 -9.11
CA ARG A 60 14.58 1.22 -8.20
C ARG A 60 14.21 2.65 -8.57
N LYS A 61 14.14 2.95 -9.88
CA LYS A 61 13.63 4.25 -10.35
C LYS A 61 12.20 4.46 -9.86
N GLY A 62 11.34 3.45 -9.99
CA GLY A 62 9.96 3.50 -9.52
C GLY A 62 9.85 3.70 -8.01
N VAL A 63 10.72 3.06 -7.22
CA VAL A 63 10.78 3.27 -5.76
C VAL A 63 11.15 4.71 -5.43
N SER A 64 12.15 5.28 -6.11
CA SER A 64 12.53 6.68 -5.92
C SER A 64 11.37 7.63 -6.24
N ASP A 65 10.71 7.44 -7.38
CA ASP A 65 9.56 8.24 -7.81
C ASP A 65 8.39 8.12 -6.80
N PHE A 66 8.11 6.90 -6.34
CA PHE A 66 7.06 6.62 -5.36
C PHE A 66 7.35 7.20 -3.98
N LYS A 67 8.59 7.10 -3.47
CA LYS A 67 9.00 7.73 -2.20
C LYS A 67 8.96 9.25 -2.24
N ALA A 68 9.13 9.86 -3.41
CA ALA A 68 8.96 11.29 -3.60
C ALA A 68 7.47 11.71 -3.56
N ALA A 69 6.54 10.78 -3.82
CA ALA A 69 5.12 11.03 -3.65
C ALA A 69 4.76 11.09 -2.15
N ARG A 70 3.86 12.02 -1.79
CA ARG A 70 3.43 12.19 -0.40
C ARG A 70 2.36 11.17 -0.02
N THR A 71 2.75 9.93 0.22
CA THR A 71 1.87 8.87 0.73
C THR A 71 1.67 8.97 2.24
N GLY A 72 0.59 8.36 2.73
CA GLY A 72 0.34 8.12 4.15
C GLY A 72 0.93 6.77 4.53
N ILE A 73 0.04 5.79 4.73
CA ILE A 73 0.43 4.40 4.99
C ILE A 73 0.65 3.67 3.66
N VAL A 74 1.74 2.91 3.58
CA VAL A 74 2.03 2.01 2.46
C VAL A 74 2.18 0.61 3.03
N VAL A 75 1.40 -0.34 2.52
CA VAL A 75 1.50 -1.75 2.94
C VAL A 75 1.82 -2.60 1.73
N ALA A 76 2.84 -3.45 1.85
CA ALA A 76 3.22 -4.40 0.83
C ALA A 76 2.90 -5.83 1.27
N CYS A 77 2.27 -6.60 0.39
CA CYS A 77 1.88 -7.97 0.61
C CYS A 77 2.60 -8.87 -0.41
N ALA A 78 3.52 -9.69 0.09
CA ALA A 78 4.12 -10.80 -0.64
C ALA A 78 3.13 -11.97 -0.65
N ALA A 79 2.52 -12.23 -1.80
CA ALA A 79 1.56 -13.31 -1.99
C ALA A 79 2.27 -14.58 -2.47
N GLY A 80 2.54 -15.50 -1.55
CA GLY A 80 3.28 -16.73 -1.85
C GLY A 80 4.80 -16.55 -1.92
N HIS A 81 5.49 -17.65 -2.24
CA HIS A 81 6.93 -17.82 -1.98
C HIS A 81 7.85 -17.18 -3.02
N SER A 82 7.33 -16.81 -4.20
CA SER A 82 8.12 -16.23 -5.28
C SER A 82 8.24 -14.71 -5.20
N ALA A 83 7.51 -14.07 -4.28
CA ALA A 83 7.60 -12.65 -4.01
C ALA A 83 8.89 -12.31 -3.25
N GLU A 84 9.61 -11.30 -3.72
CA GLU A 84 10.87 -10.90 -3.11
C GLU A 84 10.64 -9.86 -2.00
N THR A 85 10.52 -10.32 -0.75
CA THR A 85 10.23 -9.46 0.41
C THR A 85 11.27 -8.36 0.62
N LYS A 86 12.55 -8.60 0.30
CA LYS A 86 13.62 -7.59 0.40
C LYS A 86 13.37 -6.39 -0.51
N VAL A 87 12.85 -6.62 -1.71
CA VAL A 87 12.46 -5.52 -2.61
C VAL A 87 11.30 -4.74 -2.01
N LEU A 88 10.31 -5.42 -1.44
CA LEU A 88 9.17 -4.78 -0.79
C LEU A 88 9.58 -3.93 0.43
N GLN A 89 10.58 -4.40 1.20
CA GLN A 89 11.16 -3.67 2.32
C GLN A 89 11.89 -2.40 1.88
N GLU A 90 12.42 -2.35 0.65
CA GLU A 90 12.95 -1.11 0.10
C GLU A 90 11.84 -0.09 -0.22
N ILE A 91 10.57 -0.51 -0.34
CA ILE A 91 9.43 0.36 -0.64
C ILE A 91 8.77 0.86 0.65
N THR A 92 8.51 -0.04 1.61
CA THR A 92 7.81 0.27 2.87
C THR A 92 8.30 -0.61 4.01
N GLU A 93 8.19 -0.11 5.24
CA GLU A 93 8.46 -0.85 6.48
C GLU A 93 7.37 -1.89 6.78
N ILE A 94 6.16 -1.71 6.24
CA ILE A 94 5.03 -2.62 6.49
C ILE A 94 4.99 -3.66 5.36
N VAL A 95 5.80 -4.70 5.50
CA VAL A 95 5.78 -5.86 4.60
C VAL A 95 5.12 -7.04 5.28
N LEU A 96 4.16 -7.63 4.60
CA LEU A 96 3.41 -8.79 5.08
C LEU A 96 3.61 -9.94 4.11
N GLN A 97 3.79 -11.13 4.66
CA GLN A 97 3.82 -12.35 3.89
C GLN A 97 2.49 -13.09 4.05
N LEU A 98 1.86 -13.36 2.92
CA LEU A 98 0.66 -14.18 2.81
C LEU A 98 1.11 -15.54 2.26
N ASP A 99 1.36 -16.49 3.16
CA ASP A 99 1.80 -17.85 2.80
C ASP A 99 0.73 -18.57 1.96
N THR A 100 -0.54 -18.27 2.25
CA THR A 100 -1.69 -18.58 1.40
C THR A 100 -2.39 -17.30 0.98
N ALA A 101 -2.53 -17.07 -0.33
CA ALA A 101 -3.35 -15.99 -0.89
C ALA A 101 -4.85 -16.34 -0.82
N ASP A 102 -5.31 -16.86 0.32
CA ASP A 102 -6.71 -17.21 0.53
C ASP A 102 -7.54 -15.99 0.95
N SER A 103 -8.84 -16.07 0.68
CA SER A 103 -9.78 -14.97 0.93
C SER A 103 -9.93 -14.64 2.41
N THR A 104 -9.61 -15.57 3.31
CA THR A 104 -9.67 -15.37 4.77
C THR A 104 -8.54 -14.48 5.24
N SER A 105 -7.31 -14.78 4.83
CA SER A 105 -6.10 -14.03 5.20
C SER A 105 -6.14 -12.60 4.66
N ILE A 106 -6.58 -12.43 3.41
CA ILE A 106 -6.77 -11.11 2.78
C ILE A 106 -7.88 -10.31 3.51
N LYS A 107 -8.98 -10.96 3.93
CA LYS A 107 -10.07 -10.28 4.64
C LYS A 107 -9.66 -9.86 6.05
N ALA A 108 -8.91 -10.70 6.76
CA ALA A 108 -8.35 -10.36 8.06
C ALA A 108 -7.38 -9.18 7.95
N PHE A 109 -6.53 -9.20 6.91
CA PHE A 109 -5.64 -8.10 6.56
C PHE A 109 -6.37 -6.77 6.34
N PHE A 110 -7.35 -6.73 5.43
CA PHE A 110 -8.06 -5.47 5.18
C PHE A 110 -8.85 -4.97 6.39
N LYS A 111 -9.39 -5.88 7.22
CA LYS A 111 -10.02 -5.49 8.50
C LYS A 111 -9.00 -4.83 9.44
N TRP A 112 -7.83 -5.43 9.57
CA TRP A 112 -6.75 -4.92 10.41
C TRP A 112 -6.26 -3.53 9.95
N VAL A 113 -6.04 -3.36 8.64
CA VAL A 113 -5.63 -2.06 8.09
C VAL A 113 -6.74 -1.01 8.25
N SER A 114 -8.01 -1.38 8.01
CA SER A 114 -9.14 -0.46 8.22
C SER A 114 -9.23 0.02 9.67
N ALA A 115 -9.00 -0.88 10.65
CA ALA A 115 -8.95 -0.53 12.06
C ALA A 115 -7.79 0.43 12.37
N SER A 116 -6.62 0.20 11.78
CA SER A 116 -5.42 1.03 11.95
C SER A 116 -5.63 2.46 11.44
N ILE A 117 -6.29 2.62 10.30
CA ILE A 117 -6.59 3.94 9.71
C ILE A 117 -7.60 4.70 10.58
N SER A 118 -8.58 4.01 11.15
CA SER A 118 -9.56 4.61 12.07
C SER A 118 -8.86 5.21 13.30
N VAL A 119 -7.90 4.48 13.87
CA VAL A 119 -7.09 4.94 15.02
C VAL A 119 -6.19 6.12 14.62
N GLY A 120 -5.55 6.07 13.45
CA GLY A 120 -4.73 7.16 12.93
C GLY A 120 -5.53 8.45 12.67
N SER A 121 -6.73 8.34 12.12
CA SER A 121 -7.61 9.48 11.82
C SER A 121 -8.06 10.22 13.10
N GLN A 122 -8.38 9.49 14.17
CA GLN A 122 -8.74 10.08 15.47
C GLN A 122 -7.58 10.85 16.13
N LYS A 123 -6.33 10.41 15.92
CA LYS A 123 -5.14 11.11 16.45
C LYS A 123 -4.89 12.45 15.75
N VAL A 124 -5.22 12.57 14.45
CA VAL A 124 -5.08 13.83 13.71
C VAL A 124 -6.08 14.88 14.21
N GLU A 125 -7.32 14.48 14.53
CA GLU A 125 -8.33 15.36 15.12
C GLU A 125 -7.92 15.89 16.51
N SER A 126 -7.01 15.16 17.18
CA SER A 126 -6.46 15.50 18.51
C SER A 126 -5.18 16.36 18.46
N GLY A 127 -4.72 16.79 17.28
CA GLY A 127 -3.58 17.70 17.12
C GLY A 127 -2.19 17.09 17.38
N LYS A 128 -2.04 15.76 17.39
CA LYS A 128 -0.74 15.08 17.56
C LYS A 128 -0.15 14.64 16.21
N LYS A 129 1.20 14.60 16.16
CA LYS A 129 2.05 14.37 14.97
C LYS A 129 1.51 13.29 14.00
N GLU A 130 1.58 13.59 12.71
CA GLU A 130 1.04 12.83 11.55
C GLU A 130 1.62 11.42 11.30
N VAL A 131 2.50 10.90 12.16
CA VAL A 131 3.22 9.66 11.84
C VAL A 131 2.51 8.48 12.50
N ILE A 132 1.66 7.81 11.73
CA ILE A 132 1.11 6.51 12.08
C ILE A 132 2.26 5.52 11.92
N GLY A 133 2.96 5.20 13.02
CA GLY A 133 4.01 4.18 13.04
C GLY A 133 3.41 2.77 13.22
N LEU A 134 4.22 1.73 13.01
CA LEU A 134 3.81 0.33 13.27
C LEU A 134 3.26 0.14 14.70
N ASP A 135 3.75 0.92 15.66
CA ASP A 135 3.34 0.86 17.08
C ASP A 135 1.88 1.29 17.34
N ASP A 136 1.26 1.97 16.37
CA ASP A 136 -0.15 2.38 16.43
C ASP A 136 -1.09 1.39 15.74
N LEU A 137 -0.54 0.32 15.17
CA LEU A 137 -1.32 -0.74 14.54
C LEU A 137 -1.82 -1.71 15.62
N PRO A 138 -3.04 -2.26 15.50
CA PRO A 138 -3.46 -3.38 16.32
C PRO A 138 -2.48 -4.56 16.15
N PRO A 139 -2.45 -5.55 17.04
CA PRO A 139 -1.68 -6.77 16.80
C PRO A 139 -2.11 -7.39 15.46
N PRO A 140 -1.15 -7.86 14.63
CA PRO A 140 -1.47 -8.50 13.36
C PRO A 140 -2.27 -9.78 13.61
N PRO A 141 -3.24 -10.10 12.73
CA PRO A 141 -4.01 -11.34 12.86
C PRO A 141 -3.08 -12.57 12.66
N PRO A 142 -3.36 -13.72 13.31
CA PRO A 142 -2.50 -14.92 13.27
C PRO A 142 -2.21 -15.44 11.85
N GLU A 143 -3.08 -15.12 10.90
CA GLU A 143 -2.98 -15.52 9.50
C GLU A 143 -2.03 -14.64 8.68
N VAL A 144 -1.45 -13.59 9.28
CA VAL A 144 -0.60 -12.61 8.60
C VAL A 144 0.76 -12.53 9.29
N ASN A 145 1.82 -12.89 8.55
CA ASN A 145 3.19 -12.79 9.03
C ASN A 145 3.77 -11.42 8.68
N VAL A 146 4.10 -10.62 9.71
CA VAL A 146 4.80 -9.34 9.52
C VAL A 146 6.28 -9.62 9.32
N VAL A 147 6.81 -9.19 8.18
CA VAL A 147 8.23 -9.27 7.85
C VAL A 147 8.87 -7.94 8.23
N LEU A 148 9.60 -7.93 9.35
CA LEU A 148 10.36 -6.78 9.84
C LEU A 148 11.74 -6.69 9.16
#